data_AF-A0A7Y3MF14-F1
#
_entry.id   AF-A0A7Y3MF14-F1
#
_cell.length_a   1.000
_cell.length_b   1.000
_cell.length_c   1.000
_cell.angle_alpha   90.00
_cell.angle_beta   90.00
_cell.angle_gamma   90.00
#
_symmetry.space_group_name_H-M   'P 1'
#
loop_
_entity.id
_entity.type
_entity.pdbx_description
1 polymer ?
#
loop_
_entity_poly.entity_id
_entity_poly.type
_entity_poly.pdbx_seq_one_letter_code
_entity_poly.pdbx_strand_id
1 'polypeptide(L)'
;HLAYTHVLLGNHEIGFRHFQEGAERGYSGANNWFIAPLVRMGKRDLATQLLWSDEEIGSLLPGKAILDAIEFPTRDHSRGLARLDAFVESTGYAPRWYSMLYAILGAYSRVEPDPGFPRWVWMDELSDFRHSEYFADYASELGLTAYWRANGFPPACRAVGDDGIECD
;
A
#
# COMPACT_ATOMS: atom_id res chain seq x y z
N HIS A 1 4.21 -14.57 3.63
CA HIS A 1 5.24 -13.65 4.17
C HIS A 1 6.49 -13.54 3.30
N LEU A 2 7.17 -14.65 2.94
CA LEU A 2 8.40 -14.59 2.12
C LEU A 2 8.21 -13.89 0.76
N ALA A 3 7.13 -14.21 0.05
CA ALA A 3 6.78 -13.58 -1.23
C ALA A 3 6.78 -12.05 -1.13
N TYR A 4 6.12 -11.51 -0.11
CA TYR A 4 6.03 -10.08 0.11
C TYR A 4 7.36 -9.45 0.53
N THR A 5 8.15 -10.13 1.36
CA THR A 5 9.51 -9.66 1.68
C THR A 5 10.35 -9.47 0.42
N HIS A 6 10.26 -10.39 -0.56
CA HIS A 6 10.94 -10.19 -1.83
C HIS A 6 10.43 -8.98 -2.61
N VAL A 7 9.12 -8.73 -2.61
CA VAL A 7 8.55 -7.53 -3.24
C VAL A 7 9.11 -6.26 -2.61
N LEU A 8 9.11 -6.16 -1.28
CA LEU A 8 9.66 -4.99 -0.57
C LEU A 8 11.16 -4.76 -0.82
N LEU A 9 11.89 -5.81 -1.19
CA LEU A 9 13.31 -5.73 -1.52
C LEU A 9 13.55 -5.49 -3.03
N GLY A 10 12.50 -5.17 -3.80
CA GLY A 10 12.58 -4.98 -5.26
C GLY A 10 12.75 -6.27 -6.07
N ASN A 11 12.74 -7.44 -5.43
CA ASN A 11 12.88 -8.74 -6.07
C ASN A 11 11.53 -9.26 -6.59
N HIS A 12 10.85 -8.46 -7.42
CA HIS A 12 9.46 -8.69 -7.83
C HIS A 12 9.21 -10.05 -8.46
N GLU A 13 10.10 -10.55 -9.33
CA GLU A 13 9.94 -11.86 -9.97
C GLU A 13 9.99 -13.02 -8.95
N ILE A 14 10.93 -12.96 -7.99
CA ILE A 14 11.05 -13.96 -6.94
C ILE A 14 9.84 -13.89 -6.01
N GLY A 15 9.41 -12.68 -5.65
CA GLY A 15 8.22 -12.46 -4.84
C GLY A 15 6.97 -13.03 -5.49
N PHE A 16 6.78 -12.77 -6.78
CA PHE A 16 5.64 -13.28 -7.53
C PHE A 16 5.65 -14.81 -7.66
N ARG A 17 6.83 -15.41 -7.91
CA ARG A 17 6.95 -16.88 -7.94
C ARG A 17 6.52 -17.51 -6.61
N HIS A 18 6.97 -16.97 -5.48
CA HIS A 18 6.55 -17.47 -4.16
C HIS A 18 5.06 -17.23 -3.87
N PHE A 19 4.50 -16.12 -4.38
CA PHE A 19 3.06 -15.89 -4.30
C PHE A 19 2.28 -16.96 -5.07
N GLN A 20 2.70 -17.27 -6.30
CA GLN A 20 2.09 -18.32 -7.11
C GLN A 20 2.22 -19.72 -6.46
N GLU A 21 3.41 -20.08 -5.97
CA GLU A 21 3.64 -21.34 -5.24
C GLU A 21 2.71 -21.48 -4.01
N GLY A 22 2.44 -20.37 -3.32
CA GLY A 22 1.49 -20.31 -2.21
C GLY A 22 0.05 -20.56 -2.68
N ALA A 23 -0.37 -19.87 -3.75
CA ALA A 23 -1.70 -20.01 -4.32
C ALA A 23 -1.98 -21.44 -4.82
N GLU A 24 -1.02 -22.07 -5.51
CA GLU A 24 -1.10 -23.47 -5.97
C GLU A 24 -1.24 -24.47 -4.81
N ARG A 25 -0.82 -24.09 -3.60
CA ARG A 25 -0.94 -24.89 -2.38
C ARG A 25 -2.16 -24.53 -1.53
N GLY A 26 -3.06 -23.68 -2.05
CA GLY A 26 -4.28 -23.27 -1.37
C GLY A 26 -4.12 -22.13 -0.36
N TYR A 27 -2.99 -21.41 -0.40
CA TYR A 27 -2.80 -20.20 0.41
C TYR A 27 -3.06 -18.96 -0.43
N SER A 28 -4.10 -18.21 -0.08
CA SER A 28 -4.32 -16.84 -0.57
C SER A 28 -4.27 -15.89 0.62
N GLY A 29 -3.49 -14.83 0.52
CA GLY A 29 -3.32 -13.87 1.60
C GLY A 29 -2.44 -12.72 1.14
N ALA A 30 -2.80 -11.50 1.55
CA ALA A 30 -2.15 -10.27 1.13
C ALA A 30 -2.20 -10.04 -0.39
N ASN A 31 -3.30 -10.43 -1.04
CA ASN A 31 -3.49 -10.28 -2.49
C ASN A 31 -3.39 -8.81 -2.91
N ASN A 32 -3.92 -7.91 -2.08
CA ASN A 32 -3.86 -6.47 -2.32
C ASN A 32 -2.41 -5.93 -2.44
N TRP A 33 -1.44 -6.51 -1.74
CA TRP A 33 -0.03 -6.08 -1.80
C TRP A 33 0.65 -6.43 -3.13
N PHE A 34 0.08 -7.34 -3.92
CA PHE A 34 0.61 -7.70 -5.23
C PHE A 34 -0.04 -6.90 -6.37
N ILE A 35 -1.09 -6.11 -6.12
CA ILE A 35 -1.78 -5.34 -7.16
C ILE A 35 -0.80 -4.38 -7.85
N ALA A 36 -0.15 -3.49 -7.09
CA ALA A 36 0.74 -2.48 -7.67
C ALA A 36 1.96 -3.10 -8.39
N PRO A 37 2.66 -4.08 -7.79
CA PRO A 37 3.74 -4.79 -8.48
C PRO A 37 3.27 -5.47 -9.78
N LEU A 38 2.08 -6.09 -9.78
CA LEU A 38 1.54 -6.76 -10.98
C LEU A 38 1.25 -5.77 -12.11
N VAL A 39 0.68 -4.62 -11.80
CA VAL A 39 0.45 -3.55 -12.78
C VAL A 39 1.79 -3.11 -13.38
N ARG A 40 2.83 -2.87 -12.55
CA ARG A 40 4.16 -2.47 -13.04
C ARG A 40 4.85 -3.52 -13.90
N MET A 41 4.61 -4.80 -13.62
CA MET A 41 5.09 -5.92 -14.45
C MET A 41 4.30 -6.09 -15.76
N GLY A 42 3.32 -5.22 -16.06
CA GLY A 42 2.46 -5.33 -17.24
C GLY A 42 1.41 -6.43 -17.13
N LYS A 43 1.20 -6.99 -15.94
CA LYS A 43 0.25 -8.08 -15.64
C LYS A 43 -1.08 -7.52 -15.11
N ARG A 44 -1.65 -6.54 -15.83
CA ARG A 44 -2.86 -5.80 -15.42
C ARG A 44 -4.08 -6.73 -15.28
N ASP A 45 -4.17 -7.75 -16.12
CA ASP A 45 -5.22 -8.78 -16.07
C ASP A 45 -5.21 -9.55 -14.74
N LEU A 46 -4.03 -9.98 -14.28
CA LEU A 46 -3.87 -10.63 -12.98
C LEU A 46 -4.15 -9.67 -11.82
N ALA A 47 -3.66 -8.44 -11.90
CA ALA A 47 -3.97 -7.41 -10.89
C ALA A 47 -5.49 -7.16 -10.80
N THR A 48 -6.18 -7.14 -11.94
CA THR A 48 -7.64 -7.02 -12.02
C THR A 48 -8.31 -8.22 -11.35
N GLN A 49 -7.87 -9.44 -11.66
CA GLN A 49 -8.43 -10.64 -11.06
C GLN A 49 -8.28 -10.66 -9.53
N LEU A 50 -7.12 -10.24 -9.00
CA LEU A 50 -6.89 -10.17 -7.55
C LEU A 50 -7.80 -9.15 -6.86
N LEU A 51 -7.95 -7.95 -7.45
CA LEU A 51 -8.86 -6.92 -6.94
C LEU A 51 -10.31 -7.39 -6.87
N TRP A 52 -10.70 -8.28 -7.78
CA TRP A 52 -12.05 -8.81 -7.87
C TRP A 52 -12.25 -10.12 -7.11
N SER A 53 -11.18 -10.81 -6.72
CA SER A 53 -11.25 -12.08 -5.98
C SER A 53 -11.21 -11.92 -4.47
N ASP A 54 -10.60 -10.83 -3.98
CA ASP A 54 -10.47 -10.56 -2.53
C ASP A 54 -11.80 -10.08 -1.91
N GLU A 55 -12.77 -9.71 -2.75
CA GLU A 55 -14.03 -9.12 -2.31
C GLU A 55 -15.20 -9.96 -2.86
N GLU A 56 -16.24 -10.13 -2.04
CA GLU A 56 -17.42 -10.93 -2.40
C GLU A 56 -18.01 -10.50 -3.76
N ILE A 57 -18.59 -11.46 -4.48
CA ILE A 57 -19.29 -11.22 -5.76
C ILE A 57 -20.25 -10.03 -5.60
N GLY A 58 -19.98 -8.92 -6.30
CA GLY A 58 -20.77 -7.69 -6.19
C GLY A 58 -20.09 -6.55 -5.41
N SER A 59 -18.82 -6.69 -5.04
CA SER A 59 -18.04 -5.64 -4.38
C SER A 59 -18.16 -4.28 -5.08
N LEU A 60 -18.43 -3.25 -4.27
CA LEU A 60 -18.42 -1.84 -4.69
C LEU A 60 -17.00 -1.24 -4.70
N LEU A 61 -15.97 -2.05 -4.42
CA LEU A 61 -14.58 -1.60 -4.47
C LEU A 61 -14.28 -0.98 -5.85
N PRO A 62 -13.72 0.24 -5.92
CA PRO A 62 -13.49 0.91 -7.19
C PRO A 62 -12.22 0.39 -7.90
N GLY A 63 -12.18 -0.90 -8.21
CA GLY A 63 -11.00 -1.58 -8.77
C GLY A 63 -10.42 -0.89 -10.02
N LYS A 64 -11.28 -0.41 -10.93
CA LYS A 64 -10.81 0.38 -12.08
C LYS A 64 -10.05 1.64 -11.66
N ALA A 65 -10.56 2.38 -10.68
CA ALA A 65 -9.90 3.60 -10.22
C ALA A 65 -8.57 3.30 -9.52
N ILE A 66 -8.51 2.22 -8.75
CA ILE A 66 -7.26 1.75 -8.11
C ILE A 66 -6.21 1.43 -9.18
N LEU A 67 -6.58 0.64 -10.20
CA LEU A 67 -5.68 0.30 -11.30
C LEU A 67 -5.25 1.54 -12.10
N ASP A 68 -6.17 2.45 -12.39
CA ASP A 68 -5.87 3.69 -13.11
C ASP A 68 -4.94 4.62 -12.29
N ALA A 69 -5.06 4.62 -10.96
CA ALA A 69 -4.18 5.40 -10.08
C ALA A 69 -2.75 4.83 -10.01
N ILE A 70 -2.60 3.51 -10.03
CA ILE A 70 -1.28 2.88 -10.09
C ILE A 70 -0.57 3.22 -11.42
N GLU A 71 -1.28 3.17 -12.54
CA GLU A 71 -0.69 3.46 -13.86
C GLU A 71 -0.47 4.95 -14.11
N PHE A 72 -1.33 5.79 -13.55
CA PHE A 72 -1.36 7.23 -13.80
C PHE A 72 -1.50 8.02 -12.49
N PRO A 73 -0.48 7.99 -11.60
CA PRO A 73 -0.59 8.50 -10.24
C PRO A 73 -0.88 10.02 -10.17
N THR A 74 -0.48 10.77 -11.19
CA THR A 74 -0.67 12.24 -11.24
C THR A 74 -2.02 12.71 -11.79
N ARG A 75 -2.91 11.79 -12.18
CA ARG A 75 -4.26 12.15 -12.64
C ARG A 75 -5.17 12.52 -11.47
N ASP A 76 -6.26 13.23 -11.77
CA ASP A 76 -7.33 13.45 -10.80
C ASP A 76 -8.10 12.15 -10.54
N HIS A 77 -7.94 11.64 -9.32
CA HIS A 77 -8.61 10.43 -8.85
C HIS A 77 -9.77 10.70 -7.88
N SER A 78 -10.23 11.95 -7.77
CA SER A 78 -11.29 12.37 -6.84
C SER A 78 -12.57 11.51 -6.92
N ARG A 79 -12.99 11.13 -8.14
CA ARG A 79 -14.13 10.23 -8.35
C ARG A 79 -13.86 8.81 -7.86
N GLY A 80 -12.63 8.32 -8.02
CA GLY A 80 -12.19 7.02 -7.51
C GLY A 80 -12.18 7.02 -5.98
N LEU A 81 -11.64 8.09 -5.40
CA LEU A 81 -11.61 8.32 -3.96
C LEU A 81 -13.01 8.36 -3.35
N ALA A 82 -13.95 9.11 -3.94
CA ALA A 82 -15.33 9.16 -3.43
C ALA A 82 -16.02 7.77 -3.44
N ARG A 83 -15.68 6.92 -4.40
CA ARG A 83 -16.18 5.54 -4.44
C ARG A 83 -15.50 4.65 -3.40
N LEU A 84 -14.22 4.88 -3.13
CA LEU A 84 -13.50 4.17 -2.07
C LEU A 84 -14.09 4.57 -0.72
N ASP A 85 -14.30 5.85 -0.45
CA ASP A 85 -14.94 6.36 0.77
C ASP A 85 -16.29 5.65 1.00
N ALA A 86 -17.15 5.62 -0.03
CA ALA A 86 -18.46 4.94 0.05
C ALA A 86 -18.35 3.41 0.26
N PHE A 87 -17.37 2.77 -0.38
CA PHE A 87 -17.10 1.35 -0.17
C PHE A 87 -16.65 1.08 1.26
N VAL A 88 -15.67 1.83 1.78
CA VAL A 88 -15.17 1.68 3.15
C VAL A 88 -16.30 1.87 4.16
N GLU A 89 -17.14 2.90 3.99
CA GLU A 89 -18.32 3.11 4.83
C GLU A 89 -19.28 1.91 4.80
N SER A 90 -19.51 1.33 3.62
CA SER A 90 -20.42 0.19 3.46
C SER A 90 -19.95 -1.10 4.12
N THR A 91 -18.64 -1.28 4.31
CA THR A 91 -18.06 -2.51 4.87
C THR A 91 -18.20 -2.61 6.39
N GLY A 92 -18.31 -1.47 7.08
CA GLY A 92 -18.25 -1.41 8.55
C GLY A 92 -16.86 -1.70 9.15
N TYR A 93 -15.83 -1.93 8.33
CA TYR A 93 -14.45 -2.06 8.79
C TYR A 93 -13.82 -0.70 9.08
N ALA A 94 -12.76 -0.70 9.90
CA ALA A 94 -12.04 0.53 10.22
C ALA A 94 -11.28 1.06 8.98
N PRO A 95 -11.28 2.39 8.72
CA PRO A 95 -10.61 2.96 7.54
C PRO A 95 -9.13 2.58 7.41
N ARG A 96 -8.39 2.43 8.51
CA ARG A 96 -6.99 1.96 8.52
C ARG A 96 -6.71 0.68 7.71
N TRP A 97 -7.69 -0.22 7.55
CA TRP A 97 -7.51 -1.43 6.73
C TRP A 97 -7.38 -1.13 5.23
N TYR A 98 -7.78 0.07 4.81
CA TYR A 98 -7.76 0.55 3.44
C TYR A 98 -6.73 1.66 3.21
N SER A 99 -5.87 1.95 4.20
CA SER A 99 -4.82 2.99 4.13
C SER A 99 -3.95 2.88 2.88
N MET A 100 -3.58 1.67 2.47
CA MET A 100 -2.80 1.46 1.25
C MET A 100 -3.56 1.93 -0.01
N LEU A 101 -4.88 1.69 -0.08
CA LEU A 101 -5.69 2.12 -1.22
C LEU A 101 -5.87 3.64 -1.24
N TYR A 102 -6.00 4.28 -0.07
CA TYR A 102 -5.97 5.73 0.03
C TYR A 102 -4.63 6.31 -0.44
N ALA A 103 -3.51 5.69 -0.05
CA ALA A 103 -2.18 6.10 -0.51
C ALA A 103 -2.03 5.96 -2.04
N ILE A 104 -2.51 4.86 -2.63
CA ILE A 104 -2.53 4.66 -4.09
C ILE A 104 -3.30 5.79 -4.80
N LEU A 105 -4.40 6.26 -4.22
CA LEU A 105 -5.22 7.34 -4.77
C LEU A 105 -4.69 8.76 -4.45
N GLY A 106 -3.52 8.88 -3.80
CA GLY A 106 -2.95 10.15 -3.38
C GLY A 106 -3.70 10.82 -2.22
N ALA A 107 -4.61 10.12 -1.55
CA ALA A 107 -5.44 10.64 -0.47
C ALA A 107 -4.74 10.51 0.89
N TYR A 108 -3.51 11.02 1.00
CA TYR A 108 -2.62 10.80 2.14
C TYR A 108 -3.19 11.25 3.49
N SER A 109 -4.03 12.29 3.51
CA SER A 109 -4.71 12.74 4.74
C SER A 109 -5.72 11.72 5.33
N ARG A 110 -6.09 10.68 4.57
CA ARG A 110 -6.96 9.58 5.02
C ARG A 110 -6.17 8.33 5.43
N VAL A 111 -4.84 8.36 5.31
CA VAL A 111 -4.00 7.24 5.70
C VAL A 111 -3.91 7.21 7.22
N GLU A 112 -4.45 6.15 7.82
CA GLU A 112 -4.37 5.91 9.26
C GLU A 112 -3.27 4.88 9.57
N PRO A 113 -2.52 5.06 10.67
CA PRO A 113 -1.53 4.09 11.11
C PRO A 113 -2.17 2.77 11.58
N ASP A 114 -1.57 1.67 11.13
CA ASP A 114 -1.90 0.32 11.58
C ASP A 114 -0.63 -0.36 12.15
N PRO A 115 -0.53 -0.52 13.48
CA PRO A 115 0.64 -1.13 14.11
C PRO A 115 0.84 -2.60 13.73
N GLY A 116 -0.19 -3.29 13.23
CA GLY A 116 -0.08 -4.67 12.78
C GLY A 116 0.64 -4.82 11.43
N PHE A 117 0.53 -3.82 10.56
CA PHE A 117 0.88 -3.97 9.14
C PHE A 117 1.46 -2.71 8.45
N PRO A 118 2.46 -2.01 9.01
CA PRO A 118 2.99 -0.78 8.40
C PRO A 118 3.90 -1.01 7.19
N ARG A 119 4.03 -2.26 6.70
CA ARG A 119 5.07 -2.64 5.73
C ARG A 119 4.82 -2.10 4.32
N TRP A 120 3.57 -1.88 3.95
CA TRP A 120 3.19 -1.42 2.60
C TRP A 120 3.76 -0.04 2.28
N VAL A 121 4.03 0.81 3.28
CA VAL A 121 4.59 2.14 3.05
C VAL A 121 5.98 2.11 2.42
N TRP A 122 6.67 0.97 2.47
CA TRP A 122 8.00 0.77 1.90
C TRP A 122 7.97 0.26 0.46
N MET A 123 6.78 0.07 -0.12
CA MET A 123 6.66 -0.26 -1.53
C MET A 123 7.10 0.94 -2.38
N ASP A 124 7.75 0.66 -3.52
CA ASP A 124 8.27 1.70 -4.43
C ASP A 124 7.14 2.60 -4.95
N GLU A 125 5.97 2.01 -5.20
CA GLU A 125 4.76 2.70 -5.69
C GLU A 125 4.19 3.70 -4.68
N LEU A 126 4.60 3.63 -3.43
CA LEU A 126 4.10 4.46 -2.34
C LEU A 126 5.17 5.40 -1.79
N SER A 127 6.24 5.62 -2.57
CA SER A 127 7.26 6.64 -2.30
C SER A 127 6.65 8.03 -2.15
N ASP A 128 5.69 8.41 -2.98
CA ASP A 128 5.02 9.71 -2.88
C ASP A 128 4.31 9.92 -1.52
N PHE A 129 3.79 8.85 -0.91
CA PHE A 129 3.26 8.95 0.45
C PHE A 129 4.37 9.25 1.45
N ARG A 130 5.53 8.58 1.34
CA ARG A 130 6.70 8.84 2.21
C ARG A 130 7.27 10.26 2.05
N HIS A 131 7.12 10.85 0.88
CA HIS A 131 7.48 12.24 0.58
C HIS A 131 6.44 13.27 1.01
N SER A 132 5.23 12.84 1.38
CA SER A 132 4.15 13.74 1.76
C SER A 132 4.35 14.30 3.17
N GLU A 133 3.73 15.45 3.45
CA GLU A 133 3.71 16.05 4.79
C GLU A 133 3.06 15.15 5.85
N TYR A 134 2.26 14.16 5.44
CA TYR A 134 1.54 13.26 6.33
C TYR A 134 2.39 12.10 6.86
N PHE A 135 3.53 11.79 6.23
CA PHE A 135 4.30 10.60 6.60
C PHE A 135 5.01 10.74 7.96
N ALA A 136 5.46 11.95 8.32
CA ALA A 136 6.13 12.18 9.59
C ALA A 136 5.21 11.87 10.79
N ASP A 137 3.96 12.35 10.73
CA ASP A 137 2.95 12.08 11.75
C ASP A 137 2.59 10.59 11.77
N TYR A 138 2.36 9.98 10.61
CA TYR A 138 2.12 8.54 10.48
C TYR A 138 3.22 7.70 11.13
N ALA A 139 4.50 8.02 10.86
CA ALA A 139 5.64 7.30 11.43
C ALA A 139 5.79 7.55 12.94
N SER A 140 5.49 8.77 13.40
CA SER A 140 5.49 9.13 14.82
C SER A 140 4.44 8.35 15.60
N GLU A 141 3.21 8.29 15.10
CA GLU A 141 2.10 7.55 15.72
C GLU A 141 2.36 6.04 15.83
N LEU A 142 3.14 5.48 14.90
CA LEU A 142 3.60 4.09 14.95
C LEU A 142 4.82 3.87 15.87
N GLY A 143 5.37 4.92 16.48
CA GLY A 143 6.60 4.86 17.26
C GLY A 143 7.87 4.62 16.43
N LEU A 144 7.79 4.72 15.11
CA LEU A 144 8.91 4.45 14.20
C LEU A 144 10.00 5.50 14.35
N THR A 145 9.63 6.78 14.47
CA THR A 145 10.61 7.88 14.64
C THR A 145 11.49 7.68 15.88
N ALA A 146 10.87 7.35 17.02
CA ALA A 146 11.60 7.07 18.26
C ALA A 146 12.50 5.83 18.11
N TYR A 147 11.99 4.77 17.49
CA TYR A 147 12.75 3.56 17.21
C TYR A 147 13.97 3.83 16.30
N TRP A 148 13.79 4.59 15.22
CA TRP A 148 14.86 4.91 14.27
C TRP A 148 15.92 5.83 14.86
N ARG A 149 15.55 6.78 15.73
CA ARG A 149 16.53 7.60 16.46
C ARG A 149 17.41 6.74 17.36
N ALA A 150 16.85 5.70 17.98
CA ALA A 150 17.60 4.80 18.86
C ALA A 150 18.43 3.73 18.11
N ASN A 151 17.98 3.27 16.94
CA ASN A 151 18.55 2.11 16.25
C ASN A 151 19.17 2.42 14.88
N GLY A 152 19.05 3.66 14.40
CA GLY A 152 19.40 4.06 13.05
C GLY A 152 18.16 4.15 12.14
N PHE A 153 18.20 5.13 11.24
CA PHE A 153 17.16 5.32 10.23
C PHE A 153 17.30 4.29 9.10
N PRO A 154 16.19 3.90 8.46
CA PRO A 154 16.26 3.14 7.21
C PRO A 154 17.02 3.96 6.15
N PRO A 155 17.66 3.32 5.15
CA PRO A 155 18.51 4.02 4.17
C PRO A 155 17.80 5.16 3.42
N ALA A 156 16.49 5.05 3.24
CA ALA A 156 15.66 6.05 2.57
C ALA A 156 15.08 7.10 3.52
N CYS A 157 15.54 7.21 4.78
CA CYS A 157 15.08 8.26 5.69
C CYS A 157 16.22 8.84 6.52
N ARG A 158 16.04 10.07 6.98
CA ARG A 158 16.96 10.81 7.82
C ARG A 158 16.21 11.65 8.85
N ALA A 159 16.90 11.96 9.96
CA ALA A 159 16.39 12.92 10.93
C ALA A 159 16.47 14.35 10.37
N VAL A 160 15.45 15.17 10.67
CA VAL A 160 15.44 16.60 10.40
C VAL A 160 15.14 17.33 11.71
N GLY A 161 16.17 17.95 12.29
CA GLY A 161 16.06 18.55 13.63
C GLY A 161 15.76 17.53 14.73
N ASP A 162 15.16 18.01 15.82
CA ASP A 162 15.00 17.24 17.06
C ASP A 162 13.90 16.18 16.97
N ASP A 163 12.80 16.47 16.26
CA ASP A 163 11.65 15.57 16.16
C ASP A 163 11.26 15.21 14.72
N GLY A 164 11.77 15.94 13.72
CA GLY A 164 11.39 15.74 12.32
C GLY A 164 12.07 14.54 11.68
N ILE A 165 11.42 14.02 10.62
CA ILE A 165 11.96 13.01 9.72
C ILE A 165 11.70 13.45 8.27
N GLU A 166 12.57 13.03 7.37
CA GLU A 166 12.40 13.18 5.94
C GLU A 166 12.84 11.87 5.27
N CYS A 167 12.10 11.43 4.25
CA CYS A 167 12.40 10.23 3.49
C CYS A 167 12.61 10.54 2.00
N ASP A 168 13.34 9.67 1.32
CA ASP A 168 13.63 9.65 -0.12
C ASP A 168 12.83 8.53 -0.85
#